data_AF-A0A537N964-F1
#
_entry.id   AF-A0A537N964-F1
#
_cell.length_a   1.000
_cell.length_b   1.000
_cell.length_c   1.000
_cell.angle_alpha   90.00
_cell.angle_beta   90.00
_cell.angle_gamma   90.00
#
_symmetry.space_group_name_H-M   'P 1'
#
loop_
_entity.id
_entity.type
_entity.pdbx_description
1 polymer ?
#
loop_
_entity_poly.entity_id
_entity_poly.type
_entity_poly.pdbx_seq_one_letter_code
_entity_poly.pdbx_strand_id
1 'polypeptide(L)'
;IWEQAYPRKEPAPRAALGFGEFDTVVDVLAKAAAAARPYLLGEQFTAADVVIGSGLRWGTMFKLIPERPEFAAYVGRLNERPALKRATAKDAELQQKQEAA
;
A
#
# COMPACT_ATOMS: atom_id res chain seq x y z
N ILE A 1 -5.11 7.60 -2.03
CA ILE A 1 -6.19 6.66 -1.62
C ILE A 1 -7.46 7.43 -1.25
N TRP A 2 -7.44 8.31 -0.25
CA TRP A 2 -8.64 9.04 0.18
C TRP A 2 -9.27 9.94 -0.88
N GLU A 3 -8.46 10.46 -1.80
CA GLU A 3 -8.97 11.22 -2.95
C GLU A 3 -9.84 10.40 -3.91
N GLN A 4 -9.58 9.09 -4.04
CA GLN A 4 -10.44 8.19 -4.81
C GLN A 4 -11.69 7.77 -4.02
N ALA A 5 -11.53 7.51 -2.73
CA ALA A 5 -12.65 7.14 -1.86
C ALA A 5 -13.64 8.31 -1.64
N TYR A 6 -13.13 9.54 -1.61
CA TYR A 6 -13.87 10.76 -1.35
C TYR A 6 -13.37 11.90 -2.26
N PRO A 7 -13.76 11.90 -3.54
CA PRO A 7 -13.27 12.88 -4.51
C PRO A 7 -13.71 14.30 -4.13
N ARG A 8 -12.81 15.27 -4.36
CA ARG A 8 -13.12 16.70 -4.21
C ARG A 8 -14.15 17.11 -5.26
N LYS A 9 -15.02 18.06 -4.91
CA LYS A 9 -15.99 18.65 -5.85
C LYS A 9 -15.30 19.38 -7.00
N GLU A 10 -14.18 20.05 -6.71
CA GLU A 10 -13.36 20.76 -7.69
C GLU A 10 -11.91 20.30 -7.59
N PRO A 11 -11.20 20.13 -8.72
CA PRO A 11 -9.80 19.77 -8.72
C PRO A 11 -8.98 20.92 -8.11
N ALA A 12 -8.09 20.58 -7.18
CA ALA A 12 -7.19 21.56 -6.60
C ALA A 12 -6.11 21.93 -7.64
N PRO A 13 -5.66 23.19 -7.71
CA PRO A 13 -4.51 23.52 -8.54
C PRO A 13 -3.29 22.68 -8.12
N ARG A 14 -2.56 22.11 -9.09
CA ARG A 14 -1.40 21.25 -8.81
C ARG A 14 -0.38 21.87 -7.86
N ALA A 15 -0.18 23.20 -7.93
CA ALA A 15 0.72 23.94 -7.05
C ALA A 15 0.28 23.95 -5.57
N ALA A 16 -1.01 23.73 -5.30
CA ALA A 16 -1.55 23.63 -3.94
C ALA A 16 -1.46 22.20 -3.36
N LEU A 17 -1.08 21.20 -4.17
CA LEU A 17 -0.94 19.80 -3.73
C LEU A 17 0.51 19.48 -3.38
N GLY A 18 0.86 19.59 -2.10
CA GLY A 18 2.24 19.36 -1.61
C GLY A 18 2.82 17.96 -1.90
N PHE A 19 1.97 16.97 -2.15
CA PHE A 19 2.35 15.60 -2.52
C PHE A 19 2.01 15.23 -3.97
N GLY A 20 1.42 16.16 -4.74
CA GLY A 20 0.97 15.95 -6.11
C GLY A 20 -0.42 15.29 -6.24
N GLU A 21 -0.87 15.15 -7.48
CA GLU A 21 -2.13 14.49 -7.83
C GLU A 21 -2.05 12.99 -7.59
N PHE A 22 -3.20 12.35 -7.32
CA PHE A 22 -3.30 10.91 -7.10
C PHE A 22 -2.54 10.08 -8.15
N ASP A 23 -2.79 10.32 -9.44
CA ASP A 23 -2.16 9.55 -10.53
C ASP A 23 -0.64 9.72 -10.55
N THR A 24 -0.15 10.93 -10.27
CA THR A 24 1.30 11.19 -10.19
C THR A 24 1.92 10.37 -9.05
N VAL A 25 1.28 10.33 -7.88
CA VAL A 25 1.76 9.54 -6.75
C VAL A 25 1.74 8.05 -7.07
N VAL A 26 0.68 7.54 -7.70
CA VAL A 26 0.59 6.12 -8.09
C VAL A 26 1.71 5.77 -9.08
N ASP A 27 2.00 6.64 -10.05
CA ASP A 27 3.09 6.41 -11.01
C ASP A 27 4.47 6.39 -10.35
N VAL A 28 4.72 7.29 -9.39
CA VAL A 28 5.97 7.29 -8.62
C VAL A 28 6.11 6.01 -7.80
N LEU A 29 5.03 5.59 -7.13
CA LEU A 29 5.01 4.35 -6.35
C LEU A 29 5.21 3.12 -7.25
N ALA A 30 4.63 3.10 -8.45
CA ALA A 30 4.80 1.99 -9.41
C ALA A 30 6.27 1.86 -9.85
N LYS A 31 6.92 3.00 -10.16
CA LYS A 31 8.36 3.03 -10.46
C LYS A 31 9.20 2.53 -9.29
N ALA A 32 8.88 2.96 -8.07
CA ALA A 32 9.58 2.51 -6.87
C ALA A 32 9.39 1.01 -6.61
N ALA A 33 8.17 0.49 -6.77
CA ALA A 33 7.87 -0.93 -6.61
C ALA A 33 8.55 -1.80 -7.67
N ALA A 34 8.64 -1.32 -8.92
CA ALA A 34 9.38 -1.97 -9.99
C ALA A 34 10.89 -2.02 -9.73
N ALA A 35 11.45 -0.94 -9.18
CA ALA A 35 12.86 -0.82 -8.86
C ALA A 35 13.28 -1.53 -7.55
N ALA A 36 12.31 -2.00 -6.75
CA ALA A 36 12.57 -2.64 -5.47
C ALA A 36 13.37 -3.95 -5.62
N ARG A 37 14.41 -4.14 -4.79
CA ARG A 37 15.31 -5.31 -4.86
C ARG A 37 15.72 -5.82 -3.47
N PRO A 38 14.95 -6.70 -2.81
CA PRO A 38 13.53 -7.02 -3.01
C PRO A 38 12.59 -5.99 -2.35
N TYR A 39 13.14 -5.09 -1.53
CA TYR A 39 12.47 -4.03 -0.78
C TYR A 39 12.79 -2.65 -1.37
N LEU A 40 12.07 -1.61 -0.93
CA LEU A 40 12.16 -0.26 -1.51
C LEU A 40 13.55 0.36 -1.39
N LEU A 41 14.29 0.02 -0.33
CA LEU A 41 15.65 0.53 -0.07
C LEU A 41 16.74 -0.51 -0.39
N GLY A 42 16.42 -1.55 -1.17
CA GLY A 42 17.33 -2.62 -1.52
C GLY A 42 17.10 -3.88 -0.68
N GLU A 43 18.18 -4.52 -0.23
CA GLU A 43 18.14 -5.86 0.36
C GLU A 43 17.53 -5.92 1.76
N GLN A 44 17.57 -4.79 2.49
CA GLN A 44 17.07 -4.72 3.87
C GLN A 44 15.61 -4.27 3.92
N PHE A 45 14.82 -4.99 4.71
CA PHE A 45 13.46 -4.57 5.03
C PHE A 45 13.49 -3.42 6.04
N THR A 46 12.78 -2.34 5.73
CA THR A 46 12.81 -1.10 6.54
C THR A 46 11.41 -0.62 6.90
N ALA A 47 11.34 0.47 7.67
CA ALA A 47 10.10 1.17 7.95
C ALA A 47 9.40 1.68 6.67
N ALA A 48 10.15 1.97 5.59
CA ALA A 48 9.56 2.36 4.32
C ALA A 48 8.65 1.27 3.76
N ASP A 49 9.07 0.00 3.86
CA ASP A 49 8.31 -1.15 3.39
C ASP A 49 7.09 -1.44 4.28
N VAL A 50 7.16 -1.09 5.57
CA VAL A 50 6.01 -1.14 6.47
C VAL A 50 4.97 -0.10 6.04
N VAL A 51 5.35 1.17 5.94
CA VAL A 51 4.41 2.28 5.69
C VAL A 51 3.87 2.24 4.27
N ILE A 52 4.74 2.20 3.26
CA ILE A 52 4.33 2.20 1.85
C ILE A 52 3.76 0.84 1.45
N GLY A 53 4.39 -0.25 1.90
CA GLY A 53 3.94 -1.60 1.56
C GLY A 53 2.59 -1.96 2.15
N SER A 54 2.30 -1.57 3.40
CA SER A 54 0.96 -1.76 3.98
C SER A 54 -0.09 -0.94 3.23
N GLY A 55 0.20 0.33 2.91
CA GLY A 55 -0.69 1.20 2.14
C GLY A 55 -1.00 0.65 0.75
N LEU A 56 0.00 0.13 0.04
CA LEU A 56 -0.18 -0.52 -1.26
C LEU A 56 -1.00 -1.81 -1.14
N ARG A 57 -0.71 -2.66 -0.16
CA ARG A 57 -1.44 -3.91 0.07
C ARG A 57 -2.91 -3.66 0.41
N TRP A 58 -3.20 -2.70 1.29
CA TRP A 58 -4.57 -2.35 1.64
C TRP A 58 -5.28 -1.65 0.49
N GLY A 59 -4.63 -0.67 -0.15
CA GLY A 59 -5.20 0.08 -1.27
C GLY A 59 -5.56 -0.80 -2.47
N THR A 60 -4.74 -1.81 -2.77
CA THR A 60 -5.04 -2.80 -3.82
C THR A 60 -6.17 -3.76 -3.41
N MET A 61 -6.15 -4.26 -2.17
CA MET A 61 -7.22 -5.12 -1.62
C MET A 61 -8.61 -4.46 -1.69
N PHE A 62 -8.70 -3.17 -1.41
CA PHE A 62 -9.95 -2.40 -1.47
C PHE A 62 -10.21 -1.75 -2.84
N LYS A 63 -9.39 -2.04 -3.87
CA LYS A 63 -9.50 -1.46 -5.23
C LYS A 63 -9.47 0.08 -5.26
N LEU A 64 -8.82 0.69 -4.27
CA LEU A 64 -8.63 2.14 -4.16
C LEU A 64 -7.33 2.61 -4.85
N ILE A 65 -6.43 1.68 -5.13
CA ILE A 65 -5.25 1.89 -5.99
C ILE A 65 -5.42 0.98 -7.21
N PRO A 66 -5.19 1.48 -8.44
CA PRO A 66 -5.24 0.66 -9.64
C PRO A 66 -4.36 -0.57 -9.51
N GLU A 67 -4.87 -1.73 -9.93
CA GLU A 67 -4.08 -2.94 -10.01
C GLU A 67 -2.98 -2.76 -11.06
N ARG A 68 -1.73 -2.95 -10.65
CA ARG A 68 -0.56 -2.88 -11.54
C ARG A 68 0.37 -4.06 -11.23
N PRO A 69 1.03 -4.66 -12.25
CA PRO A 69 1.89 -5.82 -12.05
C PRO A 69 3.06 -5.53 -11.10
N GLU A 70 3.58 -4.31 -11.09
CA GLU A 70 4.64 -3.84 -10.20
C GLU A 70 4.20 -3.92 -8.73
N PHE A 71 2.97 -3.50 -8.44
CA PHE A 71 2.40 -3.57 -7.10
C PHE A 71 2.12 -5.00 -6.68
N ALA A 72 1.56 -5.83 -7.58
CA ALA A 72 1.29 -7.23 -7.29
C ALA A 72 2.58 -7.99 -6.96
N ALA A 73 3.64 -7.78 -7.75
CA ALA A 73 4.94 -8.41 -7.51
C ALA A 73 5.56 -7.95 -6.18
N TYR A 74 5.53 -6.65 -5.89
CA TYR A 74 6.08 -6.11 -4.66
C TYR A 74 5.30 -6.55 -3.41
N VAL A 75 3.96 -6.46 -3.44
CA VAL A 75 3.09 -6.92 -2.35
C VAL A 75 3.20 -8.44 -2.16
N GLY A 76 3.39 -9.20 -3.23
CA GLY A 76 3.67 -10.64 -3.16
C GLY A 76 4.88 -10.95 -2.28
N ARG A 77 6.01 -10.25 -2.49
CA ARG A 77 7.21 -10.38 -1.65
C ARG A 77 6.94 -10.03 -0.19
N LEU A 78 6.12 -9.01 0.08
CA LEU A 78 5.73 -8.65 1.44
C LEU A 78 4.85 -9.72 2.11
N ASN A 79 3.93 -10.32 1.36
CA ASN A 79 3.03 -11.39 1.83
C ASN A 79 3.77 -12.67 2.22
N GLU A 80 4.94 -12.93 1.61
CA GLU A 80 5.77 -14.09 1.95
C GLU A 80 6.46 -13.96 3.31
N ARG A 81 6.62 -12.73 3.82
CA ARG A 81 7.34 -12.47 5.07
C ARG A 81 6.66 -13.16 6.26
N PRO A 82 7.39 -13.98 7.05
CA PRO A 82 6.85 -14.63 8.24
C PRO A 82 6.22 -13.66 9.25
N ALA A 83 6.80 -12.47 9.39
CA ALA A 83 6.27 -11.43 10.28
C ALA A 83 4.87 -10.97 9.88
N LEU A 84 4.61 -10.78 8.57
CA LEU A 84 3.30 -10.35 8.09
C LEU A 84 2.26 -11.47 8.25
N LYS A 85 2.63 -12.72 7.91
CA LYS A 85 1.77 -13.89 8.13
C LYS A 85 1.36 -14.03 9.61
N ARG A 86 2.31 -13.86 10.54
CA ARG A 86 2.03 -13.86 11.98
C ARG A 86 1.10 -12.72 12.41
N ALA A 87 1.28 -11.52 11.87
CA ALA A 87 0.39 -10.39 12.18
C ALA A 87 -1.04 -10.67 11.71
N THR A 88 -1.21 -11.10 10.46
CA THR A 88 -2.53 -11.44 9.90
C THR A 88 -3.22 -12.57 10.67
N ALA A 89 -2.49 -13.58 11.14
CA ALA A 89 -3.06 -14.64 11.98
C ALA A 89 -3.61 -14.08 13.30
N LYS A 90 -2.85 -13.19 13.96
CA LYS A 90 -3.29 -12.53 15.20
C LYS A 90 -4.50 -11.63 14.99
N ASP A 91 -4.55 -10.89 13.88
CA ASP A 91 -5.69 -10.05 13.53
C ASP A 91 -6.95 -10.91 13.33
N ALA A 92 -6.82 -12.06 12.67
CA ALA A 92 -7.92 -13.01 12.49
C ALA A 92 -8.39 -13.63 13.82
N GLU A 93 -7.46 -14.01 14.71
CA GLU A 93 -7.79 -14.50 16.05
C GLU A 93 -8.53 -13.44 16.89
N LEU A 94 -8.12 -12.17 16.78
CA LEU A 94 -8.78 -11.08 17.49
C LEU A 94 -10.19 -10.83 16.96
N GLN A 95 -10.37 -10.83 15.65
CA GLN A 95 -11.68 -10.68 15.01
C GLN A 95 -12.67 -11.75 15.50
N GLN A 96 -12.25 -13.03 15.55
CA GLN A 96 -13.07 -14.13 16.06
C GLN A 96 -13.49 -13.93 17.52
N LYS A 97 -12.57 -13.43 18.36
CA LYS A 97 -12.88 -13.12 19.77
C LYS A 97 -13.88 -11.99 19.92
N GLN A 98 -13.86 -11.01 19.01
CA GLN A 98 -14.80 -9.89 19.01
C GLN A 98 -16.19 -10.31 18.55
N GLU A 99 -16.30 -11.21 17.58
CA GLU A 99 -17.58 -11.72 17.08
C GLU A 99 -18.28 -12.66 18.07
N ALA A 100 -17.51 -13.31 18.95
CA ALA A 100 -18.02 -14.20 19.99
C ALA A 100 -18.46 -13.47 21.29
N ALA A 101 -18.22 -12.16 21.39
CA ALA A 101 -18.54 -11.32 22.55
C ALA A 101 -19.82 -10.51 22.30
#